data_AF-A0A4W3HX23-F1
#
_entry.id   AF-A0A4W3HX23-F1
#
_cell.length_a   1.000
_cell.length_b   1.000
_cell.length_c   1.000
_cell.angle_alpha   90.00
_cell.angle_beta   90.00
_cell.angle_gamma   90.00
#
_symmetry.space_group_name_H-M   'P 1'
#
loop_
_entity.id
_entity.type
_entity.pdbx_description
1 polymer ?
#
loop_
_entity_poly.entity_id
_entity_poly.type
_entity_poly.pdbx_seq_one_letter_code
_entity_poly.pdbx_strand_id
1 'polypeptide(L)'
;MVKKIVHDWATGKIYPHFHYLFIFKFRDLNRLNDRATLSRLILEQYPYLSDVLDELWKHPETLLFIFDGLDEFRARIDFADRRRDTDPQRRCTDPEFRCKVSDILYSLVQKKLLPGCSVLVTSRPTALHLLAKTQVSVWAEILGFVGEERKEYFHKFFEDQEVAAAVYSHVEENELLLTMSYNPSYCWILALSLEPFFTRKHSNKQLLPKTITQLFSHYIYHILTHHSIKMDSNSLRDVMLKIGEMAFTGVSQSNIVFNTEDLNHSNLHPSQFVSYFLMELVERESSEQSVVYTFPHLTVQEFVAALAQFLSPDPRTITRCLARADRDDDGRFEIFLRFLAGLSSSRAPQPLQEFLGPFVHQTTCAVIDWLKEKFETQIRHTNTLTGKRKLLNTLHCLFESQNQALAQVTMGSEHTLTLGDESPFKALSLTPIVCVVVSQAIGLCDSIRLVDLSNCYIQKEGLQRLIPALDKCQDLL
;
A
#
# COMPACT_ATOMS: atom_id res chain seq x y z
N MET A 1 1.35 -9.94 11.44
CA MET A 1 0.64 -11.13 11.98
C MET A 1 1.60 -12.23 12.44
N VAL A 2 2.40 -12.85 11.56
CA VAL A 2 3.28 -14.00 11.92
C VAL A 2 4.14 -13.74 13.15
N LYS A 3 4.82 -12.59 13.22
CA LYS A 3 5.60 -12.19 14.41
C LYS A 3 4.78 -12.22 15.72
N LYS A 4 3.50 -11.84 15.68
CA LYS A 4 2.61 -11.84 16.85
C LYS A 4 2.20 -13.27 17.25
N ILE A 5 1.91 -14.14 16.27
CA ILE A 5 1.65 -15.57 16.52
C ILE A 5 2.83 -16.19 17.26
N VAL A 6 4.05 -15.94 16.76
CA VAL A 6 5.28 -16.48 17.34
C VAL A 6 5.52 -15.95 18.76
N HIS A 7 5.35 -14.65 18.97
CA HIS A 7 5.46 -14.04 20.29
C HIS A 7 4.44 -14.63 21.28
N ASP A 8 3.17 -14.76 20.88
CA ASP A 8 2.12 -15.25 21.76
C ASP A 8 2.27 -16.74 22.06
N TRP A 9 2.74 -17.53 21.10
CA TRP A 9 3.12 -18.92 21.33
C TRP A 9 4.31 -19.01 22.30
N ALA A 10 5.38 -18.23 22.08
CA ALA A 10 6.56 -18.23 22.94
C ALA A 10 6.26 -17.76 24.37
N THR A 11 5.20 -16.97 24.57
CA THR A 11 4.71 -16.54 25.88
C THR A 11 3.61 -17.45 26.45
N GLY A 12 3.31 -18.58 25.79
CA GLY A 12 2.35 -19.59 26.25
C GLY A 12 0.88 -19.19 26.14
N LYS A 13 0.55 -18.13 25.40
CA LYS A 13 -0.83 -17.60 25.28
C LYS A 13 -1.66 -18.36 24.27
N ILE A 14 -1.05 -18.82 23.19
CA ILE A 14 -1.73 -19.52 22.10
C ILE A 14 -0.99 -20.81 21.72
N TYR A 15 -1.75 -21.76 21.19
CA TYR A 15 -1.24 -23.03 20.65
C TYR A 15 -0.26 -23.79 21.56
N PRO A 16 -0.59 -24.02 22.85
CA PRO A 16 0.33 -24.66 23.81
C PRO A 16 0.68 -26.12 23.47
N HIS A 17 -0.05 -26.75 22.55
CA HIS A 17 0.22 -28.11 22.09
C HIS A 17 1.39 -28.20 21.10
N PHE A 18 1.79 -27.09 20.48
CA PHE A 18 3.00 -27.08 19.67
C PHE A 18 4.21 -26.83 20.57
N HIS A 19 5.12 -27.80 20.62
CA HIS A 19 6.37 -27.68 21.38
C HIS A 19 7.43 -26.90 20.59
N TYR A 20 7.36 -26.94 19.25
CA TYR A 20 8.28 -26.25 18.37
C TYR A 20 7.56 -25.56 17.22
N LEU A 21 8.04 -24.36 16.90
CA LEU A 21 7.54 -23.53 15.82
C LEU A 21 8.71 -23.09 14.95
N PHE A 22 8.70 -23.50 13.69
CA PHE A 22 9.74 -23.17 12.71
C PHE A 22 9.19 -22.19 11.68
N ILE A 23 9.87 -21.07 11.48
CA ILE A 23 9.44 -20.01 10.57
C ILE A 23 10.37 -19.98 9.38
N PHE A 24 9.81 -19.93 8.18
CA PHE A 24 10.54 -19.77 6.93
C PHE A 24 9.90 -18.65 6.12
N LYS A 25 10.65 -17.61 5.78
CA LYS A 25 10.18 -16.61 4.82
C LYS A 25 10.53 -17.07 3.42
N PHE A 26 9.58 -17.04 2.49
CA PHE A 26 9.84 -17.49 1.11
C PHE A 26 10.94 -16.68 0.42
N ARG A 27 11.01 -15.38 0.70
CA ARG A 27 12.12 -14.53 0.25
C ARG A 27 13.49 -15.04 0.70
N ASP A 28 13.59 -15.53 1.95
CA ASP A 28 14.84 -16.11 2.45
C ASP A 28 15.09 -17.49 1.82
N LEU A 29 14.03 -18.28 1.60
CA LEU A 29 14.13 -19.59 0.95
C LEU A 29 14.56 -19.53 -0.52
N ASN A 30 14.28 -18.43 -1.23
CA ASN A 30 14.78 -18.21 -2.59
C ASN A 30 16.31 -18.21 -2.68
N ARG A 31 17.03 -18.07 -1.55
CA ARG A 31 18.50 -18.11 -1.47
C ARG A 31 19.08 -19.50 -1.71
N LEU A 32 18.26 -20.54 -1.63
CA LEU A 32 18.69 -21.94 -1.73
C LEU A 32 18.57 -22.42 -3.18
N ASN A 33 19.66 -22.29 -3.93
CA ASN A 33 19.75 -22.77 -5.31
C ASN A 33 19.95 -24.29 -5.41
N ASP A 34 20.39 -24.92 -4.32
CA ASP A 34 20.66 -26.35 -4.24
C ASP A 34 19.52 -27.15 -3.59
N ARG A 35 19.56 -28.46 -3.80
CA ARG A 35 18.72 -29.39 -3.05
C ARG A 35 19.13 -29.37 -1.56
N ALA A 36 18.18 -29.06 -0.70
CA ALA A 36 18.31 -28.99 0.74
C ALA A 36 17.54 -30.13 1.42
N THR A 37 17.83 -30.38 2.69
CA THR A 37 17.04 -31.26 3.56
C THR A 37 16.21 -30.38 4.49
N LEU A 38 15.07 -30.87 4.99
CA LEU A 38 14.26 -30.10 5.95
C LEU A 38 15.08 -29.80 7.21
N SER A 39 15.87 -30.76 7.68
CA SER A 39 16.78 -30.60 8.81
C SER A 39 17.78 -29.47 8.58
N ARG A 40 18.38 -29.39 7.39
CA ARG A 40 19.27 -28.29 7.04
C ARG A 40 18.55 -26.94 7.09
N LEU A 41 17.32 -26.84 6.57
CA LEU A 41 16.54 -25.60 6.63
C LEU A 41 16.34 -25.13 8.07
N ILE A 42 16.07 -26.06 8.99
CA ILE A 42 15.91 -25.75 10.41
C ILE A 42 17.24 -25.35 11.04
N LEU A 43 18.30 -26.13 10.82
CA LEU A 43 19.60 -25.90 11.46
C LEU A 43 20.31 -24.63 10.97
N GLU A 44 20.03 -24.16 9.75
CA GLU A 44 20.51 -22.86 9.29
C GLU A 44 19.95 -21.70 10.13
N GLN A 45 18.76 -21.85 10.71
CA GLN A 45 18.14 -20.84 11.58
C GLN A 45 18.30 -21.15 13.07
N TYR A 46 18.37 -22.44 13.43
CA TYR A 46 18.37 -22.94 14.79
C TYR A 46 19.46 -24.01 14.97
N PRO A 47 20.76 -23.64 14.90
CA PRO A 47 21.86 -24.62 14.89
C PRO A 47 21.92 -25.52 16.13
N TYR A 48 21.44 -25.00 17.26
CA TYR A 48 21.42 -25.69 18.56
C TYR A 48 20.40 -26.83 18.64
N LEU A 49 19.59 -27.06 17.59
CA LEU A 49 18.65 -28.18 17.54
C LEU A 49 19.24 -29.45 16.90
N SER A 50 20.52 -29.45 16.48
CA SER A 50 21.14 -30.58 15.77
C SER A 50 20.93 -31.92 16.45
N ASP A 51 21.08 -31.94 17.77
CA ASP A 51 21.12 -33.19 18.55
C ASP A 51 19.72 -33.68 18.94
N VAL A 52 18.67 -32.91 18.65
CA VAL A 52 17.28 -33.21 19.04
C VAL A 52 16.34 -33.43 17.87
N LEU A 53 16.75 -33.14 16.63
CA LEU A 53 15.88 -33.28 15.44
C LEU A 53 15.27 -34.68 15.30
N ASP A 54 16.06 -35.73 15.51
CA ASP A 54 15.58 -37.12 15.42
C ASP A 54 14.45 -37.42 16.41
N GLU A 55 14.46 -36.77 17.57
CA GLU A 55 13.39 -36.90 18.57
C GLU A 55 12.16 -36.09 18.16
N LEU A 56 12.35 -34.90 17.59
CA LEU A 56 11.26 -34.06 17.08
C LEU A 56 10.46 -34.77 15.98
N TRP A 57 11.14 -35.51 15.10
CA TRP A 57 10.51 -36.26 14.01
C TRP A 57 9.58 -37.38 14.48
N LYS A 58 9.76 -37.88 15.70
CA LYS A 58 8.87 -38.89 16.30
C LYS A 58 7.54 -38.31 16.78
N HIS A 59 7.48 -37.00 16.99
CA HIS A 59 6.32 -36.27 17.52
C HIS A 59 5.85 -35.16 16.57
N PRO A 60 5.56 -35.47 15.29
CA PRO A 60 5.24 -34.45 14.28
C PRO A 60 4.00 -33.62 14.64
N GLU A 61 3.05 -34.17 15.41
CA GLU A 61 1.85 -33.47 15.90
C GLU A 61 2.15 -32.25 16.78
N THR A 62 3.34 -32.19 17.36
CA THR A 62 3.80 -31.09 18.21
C THR A 62 4.54 -30.00 17.43
N LEU A 63 4.66 -30.14 16.11
CA LEU A 63 5.43 -29.25 15.25
C LEU A 63 4.52 -28.35 14.40
N LEU A 64 4.81 -27.05 14.40
CA LEU A 64 4.21 -26.07 13.51
C LEU A 64 5.26 -25.46 12.58
N PHE A 65 5.04 -25.59 11.28
CA PHE A 65 5.83 -24.94 10.24
C PHE A 65 5.08 -23.73 9.68
N ILE A 66 5.67 -22.54 9.79
CA ILE A 66 5.12 -21.31 9.22
C ILE A 66 5.94 -20.92 7.99
N PHE A 67 5.29 -20.85 6.83
CA PHE A 67 5.87 -20.35 5.60
C PHE A 67 5.26 -18.97 5.25
N ASP A 68 6.05 -17.92 5.40
CA ASP A 68 5.59 -16.53 5.29
C ASP A 68 5.89 -15.95 3.89
N GLY A 69 4.84 -15.54 3.16
CA GLY A 69 4.91 -14.80 1.89
C GLY A 69 5.02 -15.66 0.62
N LEU A 70 4.11 -16.61 0.37
CA LEU A 70 4.18 -17.51 -0.80
C LEU A 70 4.25 -16.76 -2.15
N ASP A 71 3.64 -15.59 -2.23
CA ASP A 71 3.70 -14.72 -3.42
C ASP A 71 5.11 -14.19 -3.72
N GLU A 72 6.02 -14.23 -2.75
CA GLU A 72 7.43 -13.84 -2.90
C GLU A 72 8.31 -14.99 -3.38
N PHE A 73 7.78 -16.21 -3.54
CA PHE A 73 8.58 -17.38 -3.91
C PHE A 73 8.85 -17.45 -5.42
N ARG A 74 10.14 -17.43 -5.81
CA ARG A 74 10.56 -17.45 -7.22
C ARG A 74 10.28 -18.79 -7.90
N ALA A 75 10.40 -19.90 -7.17
CA ALA A 75 10.18 -21.23 -7.73
C ALA A 75 8.68 -21.57 -7.79
N ARG A 76 8.21 -22.01 -8.96
CA ARG A 76 6.82 -22.41 -9.12
C ARG A 76 6.52 -23.69 -8.32
N ILE A 77 5.56 -23.61 -7.41
CA ILE A 77 4.96 -24.78 -6.75
C ILE A 77 3.59 -25.01 -7.36
N ASP A 78 3.46 -26.09 -8.11
CA ASP A 78 2.16 -26.56 -8.55
C ASP A 78 1.71 -27.67 -7.59
N PHE A 79 0.82 -27.32 -6.67
CA PHE A 79 0.28 -28.29 -5.72
C PHE A 79 -0.66 -29.31 -6.37
N ALA A 80 -1.02 -29.12 -7.65
CA ALA A 80 -1.78 -30.08 -8.45
C ALA A 80 -0.91 -31.08 -9.22
N ASP A 81 0.41 -30.86 -9.30
CA ASP A 81 1.31 -31.69 -10.08
C ASP A 81 1.58 -33.04 -9.40
N ARG A 82 0.72 -34.02 -9.69
CA ARG A 82 0.87 -35.40 -9.21
C ARG A 82 2.14 -36.10 -9.71
N ARG A 83 2.86 -35.55 -10.70
CA ARG A 83 4.14 -36.12 -11.15
C ARG A 83 5.21 -36.03 -10.06
N ARG A 84 5.06 -35.10 -9.10
CA ARG A 84 5.93 -34.99 -7.91
C ARG A 84 5.87 -36.22 -7.00
N ASP A 85 4.80 -37.01 -7.10
CA ASP A 85 4.61 -38.21 -6.28
C ASP A 85 5.22 -39.46 -6.92
N THR A 86 5.34 -39.46 -8.25
CA THR A 86 5.83 -40.60 -9.02
C THR A 86 7.30 -40.48 -9.39
N ASP A 87 7.84 -39.26 -9.48
CA ASP A 87 9.25 -39.02 -9.77
C ASP A 87 10.11 -39.25 -8.50
N PRO A 88 10.99 -40.27 -8.47
CA PRO A 88 11.83 -40.56 -7.31
C PRO A 88 12.72 -39.38 -6.90
N GLN A 89 13.08 -38.51 -7.85
CA GLN A 89 13.90 -37.35 -7.58
C GLN A 89 13.12 -36.17 -6.99
N ARG A 90 11.79 -36.22 -6.92
CA ARG A 90 10.94 -35.14 -6.36
C ARG A 90 10.20 -35.55 -5.10
N ARG A 91 10.12 -36.86 -4.85
CA ARG A 91 9.51 -37.42 -3.65
C ARG A 91 10.33 -37.08 -2.40
N CYS A 92 9.81 -36.18 -1.58
CA CYS A 92 10.40 -35.80 -0.28
C CYS A 92 9.57 -36.43 0.84
N THR A 93 9.94 -37.64 1.29
CA THR A 93 9.21 -38.36 2.35
C THR A 93 9.97 -38.45 3.66
N ASP A 94 11.24 -38.05 3.67
CA ASP A 94 12.12 -38.10 4.83
C ASP A 94 12.77 -36.71 5.05
N PRO A 95 12.86 -36.20 6.30
CA PRO A 95 13.45 -34.91 6.59
C PRO A 95 14.90 -34.75 6.09
N GLU A 96 15.64 -35.85 5.97
CA GLU A 96 17.04 -35.90 5.51
C GLU A 96 17.18 -36.06 3.99
N PHE A 97 16.08 -36.22 3.24
CA PHE A 97 16.16 -36.31 1.79
C PHE A 97 16.48 -34.96 1.16
N ARG A 98 17.54 -34.93 0.34
CA ARG A 98 17.92 -33.75 -0.42
C ARG A 98 16.91 -33.50 -1.54
N CYS A 99 16.05 -32.51 -1.37
CA CYS A 99 14.99 -32.14 -2.29
C CYS A 99 15.03 -30.64 -2.60
N LYS A 100 14.32 -30.21 -3.66
CA LYS A 100 14.12 -28.77 -3.84
C LYS A 100 13.22 -28.25 -2.73
N VAL A 101 13.39 -27.00 -2.33
CA VAL A 101 12.53 -26.37 -1.30
C VAL A 101 11.05 -26.42 -1.68
N SER A 102 10.74 -26.27 -2.97
CA SER A 102 9.38 -26.44 -3.50
C SER A 102 8.81 -27.84 -3.29
N ASP A 103 9.65 -28.89 -3.36
CA ASP A 103 9.24 -30.28 -3.14
C ASP A 103 9.10 -30.61 -1.65
N ILE A 104 9.95 -30.03 -0.79
CA ILE A 104 9.82 -30.14 0.68
C ILE A 104 8.50 -29.54 1.13
N LEU A 105 8.22 -28.29 0.74
CA LEU A 105 6.98 -27.61 1.09
C LEU A 105 5.75 -28.34 0.53
N TYR A 106 5.80 -28.76 -0.74
CA TYR A 106 4.75 -29.57 -1.34
C TYR A 106 4.47 -30.81 -0.50
N SER A 107 5.51 -31.50 -0.04
CA SER A 107 5.37 -32.75 0.72
C SER A 107 4.87 -32.52 2.15
N LEU A 108 5.26 -31.44 2.83
CA LEU A 108 4.70 -31.05 4.12
C LEU A 108 3.20 -30.73 4.01
N VAL A 109 2.84 -29.88 3.04
CA VAL A 109 1.45 -29.45 2.82
C VAL A 109 0.55 -30.62 2.41
N GLN A 110 1.07 -31.55 1.62
CA GLN A 110 0.35 -32.77 1.21
C GLN A 110 0.44 -33.91 2.25
N LYS A 111 1.00 -33.64 3.44
CA LYS A 111 1.16 -34.62 4.54
C LYS A 111 1.96 -35.88 4.16
N LYS A 112 2.86 -35.76 3.18
CA LYS A 112 3.79 -36.82 2.74
C LYS A 112 5.10 -36.80 3.50
N LEU A 113 5.47 -35.63 4.02
CA LEU A 113 6.60 -35.43 4.93
C LEU A 113 6.04 -35.07 6.31
N LEU A 114 6.50 -35.75 7.36
CA LEU A 114 6.07 -35.56 8.76
C LEU A 114 4.53 -35.55 8.93
N PRO A 115 3.84 -36.67 8.60
CA PRO A 115 2.40 -36.74 8.73
C PRO A 115 1.96 -36.51 10.18
N GLY A 116 1.17 -35.46 10.42
CA GLY A 116 0.75 -35.04 11.75
C GLY A 116 1.13 -33.59 12.08
N CYS A 117 2.17 -33.05 11.45
CA CYS A 117 2.55 -31.65 11.63
C CYS A 117 1.52 -30.67 11.06
N SER A 118 1.55 -29.45 11.60
CA SER A 118 0.74 -28.35 11.10
C SER A 118 1.57 -27.42 10.23
N VAL A 119 0.97 -26.91 9.15
CA VAL A 119 1.61 -25.96 8.23
C VAL A 119 0.72 -24.74 8.10
N LEU A 120 1.26 -23.56 8.38
CA LEU A 120 0.63 -22.26 8.15
C LEU A 120 1.35 -21.58 6.99
N VAL A 121 0.62 -21.23 5.93
CA VAL A 121 1.16 -20.48 4.79
C VAL A 121 0.48 -19.13 4.71
N THR A 122 1.25 -18.05 4.60
CA THR A 122 0.72 -16.71 4.31
C THR A 122 0.97 -16.36 2.84
N SER A 123 0.05 -15.62 2.22
CA SER A 123 0.19 -15.20 0.83
C SER A 123 -0.72 -14.03 0.51
N ARG A 124 -0.33 -13.18 -0.44
CA ARG A 124 -1.25 -12.26 -1.12
C ARG A 124 -2.26 -13.03 -1.99
N PRO A 125 -3.47 -12.49 -2.21
CA PRO A 125 -4.50 -13.13 -3.03
C PRO A 125 -4.04 -13.54 -4.43
N THR A 126 -3.08 -12.82 -5.01
CA THR A 126 -2.53 -13.08 -6.36
C THR A 126 -1.91 -14.47 -6.51
N ALA A 127 -1.37 -15.06 -5.44
CA ALA A 127 -0.75 -16.39 -5.47
C ALA A 127 -1.68 -17.50 -4.96
N LEU A 128 -2.94 -17.20 -4.61
CA LEU A 128 -3.92 -18.21 -4.15
C LEU A 128 -4.18 -19.31 -5.17
N HIS A 129 -4.09 -19.00 -6.46
CA HIS A 129 -4.28 -19.96 -7.55
C HIS A 129 -3.30 -21.15 -7.47
N LEU A 130 -2.11 -20.96 -6.87
CA LEU A 130 -1.13 -22.03 -6.65
C LEU A 130 -1.67 -23.09 -5.68
N LEU A 131 -2.46 -22.66 -4.70
CA LEU A 131 -3.00 -23.50 -3.63
C LEU A 131 -4.36 -24.13 -3.96
N ALA A 132 -4.98 -23.78 -5.09
CA ALA A 132 -6.38 -24.09 -5.42
C ALA A 132 -6.75 -25.59 -5.41
N LYS A 133 -5.78 -26.49 -5.61
CA LYS A 133 -5.98 -27.95 -5.63
C LYS A 133 -5.40 -28.67 -4.41
N THR A 134 -4.97 -27.91 -3.42
CA THR A 134 -4.43 -28.41 -2.16
C THR A 134 -5.57 -28.71 -1.19
N GLN A 135 -5.48 -29.81 -0.44
CA GLN A 135 -6.40 -30.07 0.68
C GLN A 135 -6.02 -29.20 1.88
N VAL A 136 -6.39 -27.92 1.81
CA VAL A 136 -6.21 -26.97 2.91
C VAL A 136 -7.33 -27.16 3.93
N SER A 137 -6.98 -27.30 5.21
CA SER A 137 -7.96 -27.53 6.27
C SER A 137 -8.70 -26.25 6.68
N VAL A 138 -8.01 -25.10 6.67
CA VAL A 138 -8.58 -23.80 7.06
C VAL A 138 -8.07 -22.71 6.12
N TRP A 139 -8.99 -21.89 5.63
CA TRP A 139 -8.70 -20.65 4.93
C TRP A 139 -9.08 -19.47 5.82
N ALA A 140 -8.18 -18.50 5.94
CA ALA A 140 -8.42 -17.26 6.66
C ALA A 140 -7.99 -16.08 5.80
N GLU A 141 -8.89 -15.11 5.62
CA GLU A 141 -8.59 -13.84 4.95
C GLU A 141 -8.31 -12.78 6.02
N ILE A 142 -7.21 -12.06 5.86
CA ILE A 142 -6.86 -10.95 6.74
C ILE A 142 -7.47 -9.69 6.15
N LEU A 143 -8.53 -9.21 6.78
CA LEU A 143 -9.25 -8.04 6.32
C LEU A 143 -8.47 -6.76 6.68
N GLY A 144 -8.20 -6.51 7.96
CA GLY A 144 -7.61 -5.26 8.44
C GLY A 144 -8.27 -4.87 9.76
N PHE A 145 -8.26 -3.57 10.10
CA PHE A 145 -8.98 -3.06 11.26
C PHE A 145 -10.40 -2.61 10.90
N VAL A 146 -11.38 -3.11 11.63
CA VAL A 146 -12.79 -2.76 11.48
C VAL A 146 -13.40 -2.28 12.80
N GLY A 147 -14.35 -1.35 12.72
CA GLY A 147 -15.03 -0.80 13.89
C GLY A 147 -14.07 -0.29 14.97
N GLU A 148 -14.26 -0.77 16.20
CA GLU A 148 -13.49 -0.36 17.38
C GLU A 148 -11.99 -0.72 17.31
N GLU A 149 -11.58 -1.69 16.48
CA GLU A 149 -10.15 -2.04 16.34
C GLU A 149 -9.32 -0.86 15.84
N ARG A 150 -9.90 0.00 15.00
CA ARG A 150 -9.26 1.23 14.51
C ARG A 150 -9.00 2.18 15.68
N LYS A 151 -10.03 2.42 16.50
CA LYS A 151 -9.96 3.26 17.69
C LYS A 151 -8.93 2.74 18.68
N GLU A 152 -8.95 1.43 18.93
CA GLU A 152 -8.03 0.75 19.84
C GLU A 152 -6.57 0.91 19.38
N TYR A 153 -6.31 0.85 18.07
CA TYR A 153 -4.97 1.10 17.54
C TYR A 153 -4.44 2.46 17.97
N PHE A 154 -5.19 3.55 17.73
CA PHE A 154 -4.72 4.90 18.08
C PHE A 154 -4.54 5.07 19.60
N HIS A 155 -5.43 4.52 20.42
CA HIS A 155 -5.29 4.57 21.89
C HIS A 155 -4.08 3.77 22.41
N LYS A 156 -3.71 2.68 21.74
CA LYS A 156 -2.49 1.91 22.04
C LYS A 156 -1.23 2.54 21.47
N PHE A 157 -1.33 3.30 20.38
CA PHE A 157 -0.20 3.91 19.72
C PHE A 157 0.35 5.11 20.51
N PHE A 158 -0.53 5.98 21.01
CA PHE A 158 -0.14 7.15 21.78
C PHE A 158 -0.11 6.87 23.27
N GLU A 159 0.93 7.34 23.96
CA GLU A 159 1.00 7.31 25.42
C GLU A 159 -0.04 8.26 26.03
N ASP A 160 -0.19 9.46 25.46
CA ASP A 160 -1.18 10.46 25.86
C ASP A 160 -2.56 10.15 25.26
N GLN A 161 -3.51 9.83 26.15
CA GLN A 161 -4.87 9.45 25.75
C GLN A 161 -5.72 10.64 25.27
N GLU A 162 -5.39 11.88 25.66
CA GLU A 162 -6.06 13.07 25.11
C GLU A 162 -5.65 13.28 23.66
N VAL A 163 -4.36 13.10 23.35
CA VAL A 163 -3.83 13.13 21.98
C VAL A 163 -4.45 11.99 21.16
N ALA A 164 -4.51 10.78 21.72
CA ALA A 164 -5.13 9.64 21.04
C ALA A 164 -6.59 9.90 20.64
N ALA A 165 -7.39 10.40 21.58
CA ALA A 165 -8.78 10.72 21.35
C ALA A 165 -8.94 11.82 20.29
N ALA A 166 -8.11 12.87 20.35
CA ALA A 166 -8.17 13.98 19.41
C ALA A 166 -7.75 13.60 17.98
N VAL A 167 -6.67 12.81 17.84
CA VAL A 167 -6.23 12.27 16.54
C VAL A 167 -7.31 11.36 15.96
N TYR A 168 -7.86 10.44 16.77
CA TYR A 168 -8.89 9.53 16.29
C TYR A 168 -10.18 10.27 15.88
N SER A 169 -10.61 11.28 16.65
CA SER A 169 -11.76 12.13 16.28
C SER A 169 -11.57 12.76 14.91
N HIS A 170 -10.37 13.27 14.61
CA HIS A 170 -10.09 13.83 13.28
C HIS A 170 -10.08 12.77 12.18
N VAL A 171 -9.54 11.57 12.45
CA VAL A 171 -9.58 10.45 11.51
C VAL A 171 -11.02 10.00 11.25
N GLU A 172 -11.87 9.95 12.28
CA GLU A 172 -13.29 9.58 12.20
C GLU A 172 -14.12 10.64 11.44
N GLU A 173 -13.84 11.93 11.65
CA GLU A 173 -14.48 13.03 10.92
C GLU A 173 -14.08 13.08 9.44
N ASN A 174 -12.88 12.60 9.10
CA ASN A 174 -12.39 12.55 7.72
C ASN A 174 -12.45 11.13 7.15
N GLU A 175 -13.49 10.86 6.39
CA GLU A 175 -13.77 9.53 5.85
C GLU A 175 -12.73 8.90 4.94
N LEU A 176 -11.96 9.72 4.22
CA LEU A 176 -10.83 9.21 3.46
C LEU A 176 -9.78 8.62 4.40
N LEU A 177 -9.47 9.33 5.49
CA LEU A 177 -8.54 8.88 6.51
C LEU A 177 -9.11 7.67 7.28
N LEU A 178 -10.39 7.73 7.66
CA LEU A 178 -11.07 6.62 8.34
C LEU A 178 -11.00 5.34 7.51
N THR A 179 -11.22 5.45 6.19
CA THR A 179 -11.17 4.24 5.36
C THR A 179 -9.75 3.75 5.14
N MET A 180 -8.78 4.64 4.98
CA MET A 180 -7.37 4.25 4.96
C MET A 180 -6.99 3.51 6.24
N SER A 181 -7.52 3.90 7.40
CA SER A 181 -7.27 3.22 8.68
C SER A 181 -7.77 1.77 8.77
N TYR A 182 -8.49 1.26 7.76
CA TYR A 182 -8.70 -0.18 7.61
C TYR A 182 -7.38 -0.94 7.42
N ASN A 183 -6.40 -0.38 6.70
CA ASN A 183 -5.08 -0.96 6.57
C ASN A 183 -4.21 -0.52 7.77
N PRO A 184 -3.67 -1.47 8.57
CA PRO A 184 -2.82 -1.15 9.71
C PRO A 184 -1.61 -0.26 9.39
N SER A 185 -1.01 -0.39 8.20
CA SER A 185 0.12 0.44 7.77
C SER A 185 -0.26 1.90 7.63
N TYR A 186 -1.48 2.20 7.17
CA TYR A 186 -1.98 3.57 7.10
C TYR A 186 -2.29 4.13 8.49
N CYS A 187 -2.74 3.31 9.45
CA CYS A 187 -2.92 3.79 10.82
C CYS A 187 -1.63 4.34 11.42
N TRP A 188 -0.51 3.65 11.18
CA TRP A 188 0.81 4.11 11.60
C TRP A 188 1.19 5.45 10.95
N ILE A 189 1.00 5.57 9.63
CA ILE A 189 1.27 6.82 8.90
C ILE A 189 0.38 7.96 9.41
N LEU A 190 -0.92 7.71 9.59
CA LEU A 190 -1.89 8.68 10.11
C LEU A 190 -1.49 9.15 11.51
N ALA A 191 -1.16 8.22 12.40
CA ALA A 191 -0.78 8.53 13.76
C ALA A 191 0.46 9.44 13.79
N LEU A 192 1.53 9.06 13.08
CA LEU A 192 2.75 9.86 12.99
C LEU A 192 2.54 11.23 12.34
N SER A 193 1.68 11.31 11.32
CA SER A 193 1.46 12.55 10.57
C SER A 193 0.54 13.52 11.30
N LEU A 194 -0.39 13.02 12.13
CA LEU A 194 -1.40 13.84 12.81
C LEU A 194 -0.98 14.24 14.23
N GLU A 195 -0.18 13.44 14.93
CA GLU A 195 0.25 13.70 16.31
C GLU A 195 0.75 15.13 16.56
N PRO A 196 1.59 15.74 15.70
CA PRO A 196 2.14 17.07 15.96
C PRO A 196 1.07 18.19 16.00
N PHE A 197 -0.10 17.95 15.41
CA PHE A 197 -1.22 18.89 15.44
C PHE A 197 -1.98 18.89 16.76
N PHE A 198 -1.85 17.84 17.57
CA PHE A 198 -2.61 17.69 18.82
C PHE A 198 -1.73 17.78 20.08
N THR A 199 -0.41 17.73 19.92
CA THR A 199 0.57 17.84 21.04
C THR A 199 1.08 19.26 21.29
N ARG A 200 0.93 20.20 20.34
CA ARG A 200 1.42 21.59 20.48
C ARG A 200 0.36 22.51 21.11
N LYS A 201 0.75 23.30 22.14
CA LYS A 201 -0.10 24.28 22.86
C LYS A 201 -0.78 25.37 21.99
N HIS A 202 -0.47 25.44 20.70
CA HIS A 202 -1.14 26.28 19.69
C HIS A 202 -1.51 25.45 18.46
N SER A 203 -2.37 24.45 18.64
CA SER A 203 -2.90 23.62 17.56
C SER A 203 -3.84 24.47 16.68
N ASN A 204 -3.33 24.96 15.55
CA ASN A 204 -4.19 25.64 14.59
C ASN A 204 -4.97 24.59 13.79
N LYS A 205 -6.20 24.29 14.23
CA LYS A 205 -7.12 23.36 13.55
C LYS A 205 -7.31 23.66 12.06
N GLN A 206 -7.05 24.89 11.60
CA GLN A 206 -7.13 25.25 10.18
C GLN A 206 -6.05 24.60 9.30
N LEU A 207 -4.96 24.10 9.89
CA LEU A 207 -3.85 23.43 9.19
C LEU A 207 -4.02 21.90 9.11
N LEU A 208 -5.08 21.34 9.70
CA LEU A 208 -5.30 19.90 9.66
C LEU A 208 -5.45 19.42 8.22
N PRO A 209 -4.77 18.32 7.84
CA PRO A 209 -4.84 17.80 6.48
C PRO A 209 -6.26 17.30 6.19
N LYS A 210 -6.86 17.86 5.14
CA LYS A 210 -8.18 17.45 4.62
C LYS A 210 -8.07 16.41 3.51
N THR A 211 -6.94 16.42 2.80
CA THR A 211 -6.69 15.55 1.64
C THR A 211 -5.51 14.63 1.91
N ILE A 212 -5.39 13.53 1.14
CA ILE A 212 -4.27 12.62 1.32
C ILE A 212 -2.95 13.31 0.97
N THR A 213 -2.94 14.19 -0.03
CA THR A 213 -1.73 14.92 -0.41
C THR A 213 -1.25 15.84 0.70
N GLN A 214 -2.17 16.54 1.39
CA GLN A 214 -1.82 17.36 2.55
C GLN A 214 -1.25 16.51 3.69
N LEU A 215 -1.81 15.32 3.95
CA LEU A 215 -1.30 14.40 4.97
C LEU A 215 0.14 13.99 4.66
N PHE A 216 0.41 13.53 3.43
CA PHE A 216 1.74 13.07 3.03
C PHE A 216 2.76 14.21 2.92
N SER A 217 2.33 15.43 2.57
CA SER A 217 3.19 16.61 2.68
C SER A 217 3.63 16.87 4.12
N HIS A 218 2.73 16.71 5.10
CA HIS A 218 3.11 16.84 6.51
C HIS A 218 4.00 15.68 6.96
N TYR A 219 3.73 14.45 6.53
CA TYR A 219 4.61 13.30 6.76
C TYR A 219 6.05 13.58 6.31
N ILE A 220 6.25 14.07 5.08
CA ILE A 220 7.58 14.45 4.58
C ILE A 220 8.15 15.65 5.32
N TYR A 221 7.33 16.67 5.62
CA TYR A 221 7.74 17.83 6.42
C TYR A 221 8.31 17.40 7.79
N HIS A 222 7.69 16.42 8.46
CA HIS A 222 8.16 15.91 9.75
C HIS A 222 9.50 15.19 9.62
N ILE A 223 9.65 14.34 8.59
CA ILE A 223 10.95 13.72 8.29
C ILE A 223 12.03 14.79 8.10
N LEU A 224 11.76 15.80 7.28
CA LEU A 224 12.71 16.88 7.00
C LEU A 224 13.02 17.67 8.28
N THR A 225 12.01 18.12 9.03
CA THR A 225 12.18 18.92 10.25
C THR A 225 13.08 18.24 11.30
N HIS A 226 12.94 16.92 11.48
CA HIS A 226 13.70 16.20 12.50
C HIS A 226 15.09 15.75 12.02
N HIS A 227 15.32 15.69 10.71
CA HIS A 227 16.49 15.01 10.16
C HIS A 227 17.34 15.84 9.19
N SER A 228 16.88 17.02 8.76
CA SER A 228 17.59 17.89 7.81
C SER A 228 18.53 18.91 8.46
N ILE A 229 18.70 18.87 9.80
CA ILE A 229 19.41 19.89 10.61
C ILE A 229 20.84 20.20 10.11
N LYS A 230 21.47 19.30 9.36
CA LYS A 230 22.86 19.43 8.88
C LYS A 230 23.01 19.74 7.40
N MET A 231 21.93 19.82 6.63
CA MET A 231 21.97 19.99 5.16
C MET A 231 21.41 21.36 4.75
N ASP A 232 22.00 21.97 3.72
CA ASP A 232 21.42 23.16 3.10
C ASP A 232 20.21 22.81 2.21
N SER A 233 19.34 23.78 1.95
CA SER A 233 18.11 23.58 1.18
C SER A 233 18.37 23.11 -0.26
N ASN A 234 19.46 23.56 -0.86
CA ASN A 234 19.82 23.19 -2.24
C ASN A 234 20.24 21.72 -2.33
N SER A 235 21.02 21.22 -1.37
CA SER A 235 21.38 19.81 -1.28
C SER A 235 20.16 18.94 -0.95
N LEU A 236 19.28 19.39 -0.05
CA LEU A 236 18.03 18.68 0.25
C LEU A 236 17.14 18.54 -0.98
N ARG A 237 16.96 19.62 -1.75
CA ARG A 237 16.18 19.62 -2.99
C ARG A 237 16.75 18.62 -4.00
N ASP A 238 18.07 18.62 -4.21
CA ASP A 238 18.75 17.71 -5.14
C ASP A 238 18.58 16.24 -4.72
N VAL A 239 18.79 15.92 -3.44
CA VAL A 239 18.61 14.56 -2.94
C VAL A 239 17.15 14.12 -3.04
N MET A 240 16.19 15.00 -2.74
CA MET A 240 14.76 14.71 -2.87
C MET A 240 14.37 14.41 -4.33
N LEU A 241 14.91 15.18 -5.29
CA LEU A 241 14.70 14.93 -6.72
C LEU A 241 15.25 13.55 -7.13
N LYS A 242 16.45 13.18 -6.67
CA LYS A 242 17.06 11.88 -6.96
C LYS A 242 16.28 10.70 -6.37
N ILE A 243 15.88 10.79 -5.09
CA ILE A 243 15.06 9.75 -4.44
C ILE A 243 13.71 9.62 -5.15
N GLY A 244 13.09 10.74 -5.53
CA GLY A 244 11.80 10.71 -6.20
C GLY A 244 11.86 10.26 -7.66
N GLU A 245 12.96 10.49 -8.39
CA GLU A 245 13.14 9.92 -9.74
C GLU A 245 13.29 8.39 -9.68
N MET A 246 14.03 7.88 -8.69
CA MET A 246 14.10 6.44 -8.41
C MET A 246 12.71 5.88 -8.06
N ALA A 247 11.97 6.57 -7.18
CA ALA A 247 10.61 6.19 -6.81
C ALA A 247 9.66 6.18 -8.01
N PHE A 248 9.75 7.17 -8.89
CA PHE A 248 8.94 7.28 -10.12
C PHE A 248 9.24 6.16 -11.11
N THR A 249 10.52 5.81 -11.27
CA THR A 249 10.93 4.63 -12.04
C THR A 249 10.33 3.36 -11.46
N GLY A 250 10.38 3.21 -10.13
CA GLY A 250 9.75 2.11 -9.41
C GLY A 250 8.24 2.02 -9.65
N VAL A 251 7.50 3.12 -9.49
CA VAL A 251 6.04 3.15 -9.77
C VAL A 251 5.77 2.78 -11.23
N SER A 252 6.54 3.33 -12.16
CA SER A 252 6.39 3.07 -13.59
C SER A 252 6.64 1.62 -13.99
N GLN A 253 7.46 0.90 -13.24
CA GLN A 253 7.82 -0.50 -13.49
C GLN A 253 7.13 -1.47 -12.52
N SER A 254 6.24 -0.99 -11.65
CA SER A 254 5.67 -1.75 -10.53
C SER A 254 6.73 -2.39 -9.63
N ASN A 255 7.90 -1.74 -9.50
CA ASN A 255 8.97 -2.14 -8.61
C ASN A 255 8.90 -1.40 -7.27
N ILE A 256 9.01 -2.15 -6.18
CA ILE A 256 8.97 -1.67 -4.79
C ILE A 256 10.26 -1.99 -4.01
N VAL A 257 11.19 -2.73 -4.63
CA VAL A 257 12.48 -3.13 -4.05
C VAL A 257 13.62 -2.59 -4.92
N PHE A 258 14.49 -1.80 -4.33
CA PHE A 258 15.62 -1.18 -5.01
C PHE A 258 16.92 -1.80 -4.52
N ASN A 259 17.87 -2.06 -5.40
CA ASN A 259 19.19 -2.56 -5.02
C ASN A 259 20.23 -1.41 -5.01
N THR A 260 21.48 -1.73 -4.63
CA THR A 260 22.58 -0.73 -4.66
C THR A 260 22.83 -0.16 -6.07
N GLU A 261 22.58 -0.93 -7.13
CA GLU A 261 22.73 -0.46 -8.52
C GLU A 261 21.68 0.61 -8.86
N ASP A 262 20.43 0.43 -8.44
CA ASP A 262 19.34 1.42 -8.62
C ASP A 262 19.67 2.75 -7.94
N LEU A 263 20.24 2.69 -6.73
CA LEU A 263 20.73 3.86 -6.02
C LEU A 263 21.86 4.55 -6.81
N ASN A 264 22.86 3.78 -7.25
CA ASN A 264 23.97 4.31 -8.03
C ASN A 264 23.51 4.93 -9.37
N HIS A 265 22.57 4.30 -10.08
CA HIS A 265 21.95 4.83 -11.29
C HIS A 265 21.26 6.17 -11.06
N SER A 266 20.68 6.35 -9.86
CA SER A 266 20.04 7.59 -9.43
C SER A 266 21.02 8.61 -8.84
N ASN A 267 22.33 8.33 -8.87
CA ASN A 267 23.38 9.11 -8.20
C ASN A 267 23.10 9.32 -6.70
N LEU A 268 22.54 8.30 -6.05
CA LEU A 268 22.30 8.22 -4.62
C LEU A 268 23.33 7.30 -3.99
N HIS A 269 23.83 7.69 -2.83
CA HIS A 269 24.62 6.82 -1.99
C HIS A 269 23.87 6.55 -0.69
N PRO A 270 23.97 5.33 -0.13
CA PRO A 270 23.45 5.03 1.18
C PRO A 270 23.98 6.06 2.19
N SER A 271 23.06 6.73 2.86
CA SER A 271 23.37 7.77 3.84
C SER A 271 22.30 7.78 4.90
N GLN A 272 22.61 8.34 6.06
CA GLN A 272 21.65 8.50 7.14
C GLN A 272 20.41 9.28 6.69
N PHE A 273 20.54 10.21 5.74
CA PHE A 273 19.38 10.95 5.23
C PHE A 273 18.48 10.07 4.36
N VAL A 274 19.08 9.30 3.44
CA VAL A 274 18.34 8.38 2.56
C VAL A 274 17.61 7.32 3.36
N SER A 275 18.18 6.83 4.47
CA SER A 275 17.55 5.82 5.32
C SER A 275 16.32 6.31 6.11
N TYR A 276 16.05 7.61 6.15
CA TYR A 276 14.77 8.13 6.67
C TYR A 276 13.61 7.96 5.69
N PHE A 277 13.90 7.79 4.39
CA PHE A 277 12.90 7.53 3.35
C PHE A 277 12.84 6.06 2.96
N LEU A 278 13.98 5.37 3.05
CA LEU A 278 14.14 3.99 2.62
C LEU A 278 14.51 3.10 3.82
N MET A 279 13.80 2.00 3.99
CA MET A 279 14.18 0.93 4.89
C MET A 279 15.23 0.05 4.22
N GLU A 280 16.36 -0.13 4.89
CA GLU A 280 17.40 -1.08 4.49
C GLU A 280 17.01 -2.49 4.92
N LEU A 281 17.03 -3.40 3.96
CA LEU A 281 16.77 -4.82 4.16
C LEU A 281 18.01 -5.58 3.70
N VAL A 282 18.61 -6.34 4.60
CA VAL A 282 19.76 -7.19 4.24
C VAL A 282 19.23 -8.42 3.52
N GLU A 283 19.50 -8.51 2.22
CA GLU A 283 19.42 -9.74 1.45
C GLU A 283 20.80 -10.44 1.51
N ARG A 284 20.78 -11.77 1.59
CA ARG A 284 22.01 -12.57 1.54
C ARG A 284 21.88 -13.47 0.33
N GLU A 285 22.45 -13.08 -0.80
CA GLU A 285 22.51 -13.95 -1.97
C GLU A 285 23.81 -14.75 -1.89
N SER A 286 23.69 -16.08 -1.78
CA SER A 286 24.79 -17.07 -1.93
C SER A 286 26.19 -16.54 -1.60
N SER A 287 26.52 -16.48 -0.30
CA SER A 287 27.81 -16.05 0.28
C SER A 287 28.09 -14.53 0.31
N GLU A 288 27.36 -13.69 -0.42
CA GLU A 288 27.50 -12.22 -0.40
C GLU A 288 26.27 -11.54 0.25
N GLN A 289 26.51 -10.52 1.06
CA GLN A 289 25.44 -9.70 1.64
C GLN A 289 25.10 -8.58 0.65
N SER A 290 23.91 -8.60 0.06
CA SER A 290 23.38 -7.52 -0.77
C SER A 290 22.34 -6.73 0.03
N VAL A 291 22.48 -5.41 0.09
CA VAL A 291 21.48 -4.56 0.76
C VAL A 291 20.46 -4.13 -0.29
N VAL A 292 19.18 -4.34 -0.01
CA VAL A 292 18.07 -3.78 -0.78
C VAL A 292 17.32 -2.75 0.04
N TYR A 293 16.64 -1.85 -0.65
CA TYR A 293 16.01 -0.67 -0.10
C TYR A 293 14.53 -0.66 -0.49
N THR A 294 13.65 -0.34 0.44
CA THR A 294 12.21 -0.26 0.20
C THR A 294 11.63 0.97 0.87
N PHE A 295 10.63 1.62 0.28
CA PHE A 295 9.87 2.63 1.01
C PHE A 295 9.01 1.95 2.11
N PRO A 296 8.73 2.62 3.24
CA PRO A 296 7.86 2.08 4.30
C PRO A 296 6.50 1.59 3.80
N HIS A 297 5.97 2.24 2.75
CA HIS A 297 4.74 1.86 2.08
C HIS A 297 4.76 2.35 0.62
N LEU A 298 4.06 1.65 -0.28
CA LEU A 298 3.95 2.03 -1.70
C LEU A 298 3.44 3.47 -1.85
N THR A 299 2.47 3.88 -1.04
CA THR A 299 1.94 5.26 -1.08
C THR A 299 2.98 6.32 -0.72
N VAL A 300 3.96 6.00 0.14
CA VAL A 300 5.08 6.91 0.40
C VAL A 300 5.96 7.03 -0.84
N GLN A 301 6.24 5.89 -1.52
CA GLN A 301 6.95 5.87 -2.80
C GLN A 301 6.22 6.71 -3.86
N GLU A 302 4.91 6.54 -4.01
CA GLU A 302 4.08 7.28 -4.97
C GLU A 302 4.06 8.79 -4.67
N PHE A 303 3.98 9.17 -3.39
CA PHE A 303 4.05 10.59 -2.99
C PHE A 303 5.42 11.19 -3.30
N VAL A 304 6.50 10.50 -2.92
CA VAL A 304 7.88 10.95 -3.16
C VAL A 304 8.15 11.07 -4.66
N ALA A 305 7.65 10.13 -5.46
CA ALA A 305 7.67 10.22 -6.92
C ALA A 305 6.93 11.46 -7.43
N ALA A 306 5.68 11.66 -7.01
CA ALA A 306 4.86 12.80 -7.44
C ALA A 306 5.51 14.14 -7.04
N LEU A 307 6.04 14.21 -5.82
CA LEU A 307 6.74 15.39 -5.32
C LEU A 307 7.96 15.74 -6.18
N ALA A 308 8.79 14.78 -6.56
CA ALA A 308 9.96 15.05 -7.41
C ALA A 308 9.57 15.51 -8.83
N GLN A 309 8.58 14.86 -9.46
CA GLN A 309 8.09 15.29 -10.77
C GLN A 309 7.51 16.72 -10.71
N PHE A 310 6.87 17.07 -9.60
CA PHE A 310 6.31 18.41 -9.38
C PHE A 310 7.37 19.47 -9.00
N LEU A 311 8.44 19.06 -8.32
CA LEU A 311 9.56 19.91 -7.87
C LEU A 311 10.59 20.19 -8.98
N SER A 312 10.59 19.39 -10.05
CA SER A 312 11.49 19.51 -11.20
C SER A 312 11.55 20.95 -11.73
N PRO A 313 12.76 21.50 -11.98
CA PRO A 313 12.91 22.84 -12.54
C PRO A 313 12.51 22.91 -14.03
N ASP A 314 12.53 21.78 -14.76
CA ASP A 314 12.05 21.70 -16.15
C ASP A 314 10.55 21.40 -16.16
N PRO A 315 9.68 22.34 -16.61
CA PRO A 315 8.24 22.11 -16.70
C PRO A 315 7.87 21.00 -17.69
N ARG A 316 8.75 20.63 -18.63
CA ARG A 316 8.47 19.52 -19.57
C ARG A 316 8.45 18.16 -18.87
N THR A 317 9.06 18.06 -17.69
CA THR A 317 9.05 16.85 -16.87
C THR A 317 7.63 16.47 -16.47
N ILE A 318 6.84 17.41 -15.96
CA ILE A 318 5.45 17.12 -15.55
C ILE A 318 4.59 16.71 -16.74
N THR A 319 4.70 17.40 -17.88
CA THR A 319 3.94 17.07 -19.09
C THR A 319 4.26 15.67 -19.60
N ARG A 320 5.56 15.29 -19.62
CA ARG A 320 5.98 13.94 -20.02
C ARG A 320 5.47 12.88 -19.05
N CYS A 321 5.51 13.19 -17.75
CA CYS A 321 5.03 12.31 -16.71
C CYS A 321 3.53 12.05 -16.82
N LEU A 322 2.72 13.10 -16.99
CA LEU A 322 1.27 13.00 -17.16
C LEU A 322 0.93 12.18 -18.42
N ALA A 323 1.60 12.47 -19.55
CA ALA A 323 1.42 11.72 -20.79
C ALA A 323 1.83 10.24 -20.67
N ARG A 324 2.79 9.91 -19.81
CA ARG A 324 3.15 8.51 -19.50
C ARG A 324 2.04 7.85 -18.68
N ALA A 325 1.61 8.49 -17.61
CA ALA A 325 0.57 7.96 -16.74
C ALA A 325 -0.77 7.73 -17.47
N ASP A 326 -1.08 8.53 -18.50
CA ASP A 326 -2.29 8.36 -19.32
C ASP A 326 -2.24 7.18 -20.29
N ARG A 327 -1.04 6.67 -20.63
CA ARG A 327 -0.89 5.51 -21.53
C ARG A 327 -1.13 4.18 -20.84
N ASP A 328 -1.04 4.15 -19.51
CA ASP A 328 -1.19 2.95 -18.71
C ASP A 328 -2.60 2.85 -18.14
N ASP A 329 -3.22 1.69 -18.31
CA ASP A 329 -4.60 1.41 -17.89
C ASP A 329 -4.70 0.37 -16.77
N ASP A 330 -3.57 -0.09 -16.24
CA ASP A 330 -3.46 -1.05 -15.14
C ASP A 330 -3.72 -0.45 -13.74
N GLY A 331 -3.94 0.88 -13.67
CA GLY A 331 -4.24 1.61 -12.44
C GLY A 331 -3.02 1.97 -11.59
N ARG A 332 -1.79 1.63 -12.00
CA ARG A 332 -0.57 1.85 -11.19
C ARG A 332 -0.26 3.31 -10.88
N PHE A 333 -0.82 4.25 -11.66
CA PHE A 333 -0.63 5.68 -11.45
C PHE A 333 -1.81 6.38 -10.77
N GLU A 334 -2.85 5.66 -10.32
CA GLU A 334 -4.05 6.31 -9.76
C GLU A 334 -3.73 7.19 -8.54
N ILE A 335 -3.00 6.65 -7.56
CA ILE A 335 -2.63 7.40 -6.34
C ILE A 335 -1.57 8.44 -6.64
N PHE A 336 -0.58 8.10 -7.48
CA PHE A 336 0.41 9.05 -7.97
C PHE A 336 -0.22 10.30 -8.61
N LEU A 337 -1.22 10.13 -9.48
CA LEU A 337 -1.94 11.23 -10.13
C LEU A 337 -2.75 12.07 -9.15
N ARG A 338 -3.35 11.43 -8.13
CA ARG A 338 -4.02 12.14 -7.03
C ARG A 338 -3.05 13.06 -6.29
N PHE A 339 -1.84 12.60 -6.02
CA PHE A 339 -0.81 13.42 -5.40
C PHE A 339 -0.35 14.58 -6.29
N LEU A 340 -0.16 14.36 -7.60
CA LEU A 340 0.15 15.46 -8.52
C LEU A 340 -0.96 16.52 -8.53
N ALA A 341 -2.22 16.10 -8.59
CA ALA A 341 -3.36 17.00 -8.53
C ALA A 341 -3.39 17.76 -7.20
N GLY A 342 -3.14 17.09 -6.07
CA GLY A 342 -3.11 17.74 -4.76
C GLY A 342 -1.95 18.71 -4.57
N LEU A 343 -0.78 18.43 -5.13
CA LEU A 343 0.39 19.31 -5.09
C LEU A 343 0.16 20.61 -5.88
N SER A 344 -0.82 20.63 -6.81
CA SER A 344 -1.27 21.85 -7.49
C SER A 344 -2.09 22.78 -6.59
N SER A 345 -2.54 22.31 -5.42
CA SER A 345 -3.21 23.16 -4.43
C SER A 345 -2.23 24.13 -3.74
N SER A 346 -2.71 25.25 -3.21
CA SER A 346 -1.87 26.20 -2.47
C SER A 346 -1.41 25.69 -1.10
N ARG A 347 -2.16 24.78 -0.47
CA ARG A 347 -1.93 24.31 0.90
C ARG A 347 -1.03 23.07 0.98
N ALA A 348 -1.16 22.13 0.05
CA ALA A 348 -0.42 20.88 0.15
C ALA A 348 1.12 21.04 0.05
N PRO A 349 1.69 21.79 -0.91
CA PRO A 349 3.14 21.95 -0.99
C PRO A 349 3.70 22.98 0.01
N GLN A 350 2.84 23.79 0.65
CA GLN A 350 3.26 24.92 1.50
C GLN A 350 4.26 24.53 2.60
N PRO A 351 4.05 23.47 3.41
CA PRO A 351 5.01 23.10 4.47
C PRO A 351 6.39 22.72 3.92
N LEU A 352 6.44 22.20 2.69
CA LEU A 352 7.67 21.69 2.08
C LEU A 352 8.55 22.79 1.47
N GLN A 353 7.99 23.98 1.20
CA GLN A 353 8.71 25.09 0.58
C GLN A 353 9.88 25.60 1.42
N GLU A 354 9.77 25.51 2.76
CA GLU A 354 10.84 25.89 3.68
C GLU A 354 12.12 25.08 3.45
N PHE A 355 11.98 23.79 3.10
CA PHE A 355 13.11 22.87 2.91
C PHE A 355 13.51 22.71 1.45
N LEU A 356 12.53 22.65 0.55
CA LEU A 356 12.74 22.30 -0.87
C LEU A 356 12.80 23.54 -1.78
N GLY A 357 12.55 24.72 -1.23
CA GLY A 357 12.44 25.97 -1.99
C GLY A 357 11.13 26.10 -2.77
N PRO A 358 11.00 27.11 -3.64
CA PRO A 358 9.77 27.38 -4.35
C PRO A 358 9.47 26.32 -5.42
N PHE A 359 8.16 26.07 -5.61
CA PHE A 359 7.64 25.24 -6.69
C PHE A 359 7.38 26.10 -7.93
N VAL A 360 7.55 25.49 -9.10
CA VAL A 360 7.41 26.20 -10.38
C VAL A 360 5.93 26.39 -10.71
N HIS A 361 5.51 27.64 -10.90
CA HIS A 361 4.10 27.96 -11.18
C HIS A 361 3.60 27.30 -12.47
N GLN A 362 4.45 27.23 -13.51
CA GLN A 362 4.11 26.55 -14.77
C GLN A 362 3.74 25.07 -14.56
N THR A 363 4.35 24.39 -13.60
CA THR A 363 4.00 23.00 -13.26
C THR A 363 2.58 22.92 -12.70
N THR A 364 2.18 23.88 -11.86
CA THR A 364 0.81 23.97 -11.32
C THR A 364 -0.20 24.15 -12.45
N CYS A 365 0.06 25.09 -13.36
CA CYS A 365 -0.81 25.32 -14.52
C CYS A 365 -0.94 24.07 -15.39
N ALA A 366 0.17 23.40 -15.70
CA ALA A 366 0.17 22.19 -16.52
C ALA A 366 -0.67 21.05 -15.92
N VAL A 367 -0.63 20.87 -14.58
CA VAL A 367 -1.47 19.87 -13.89
C VAL A 367 -2.95 20.28 -13.92
N ILE A 368 -3.27 21.56 -13.73
CA ILE A 368 -4.64 22.07 -13.78
C ILE A 368 -5.23 21.90 -15.19
N ASP A 369 -4.48 22.27 -16.23
CA ASP A 369 -4.90 22.15 -17.63
C ASP A 369 -5.13 20.67 -18.00
N TRP A 370 -4.19 19.80 -17.64
CA TRP A 370 -4.34 18.35 -17.82
C TRP A 370 -5.58 17.81 -17.10
N LEU A 371 -5.81 18.22 -15.84
CA LEU A 371 -6.94 17.73 -15.06
C LEU A 371 -8.28 18.16 -15.67
N LYS A 372 -8.34 19.39 -16.20
CA LYS A 372 -9.49 19.90 -16.95
C LYS A 372 -9.75 19.07 -18.20
N GLU A 373 -8.75 18.91 -19.07
CA GLU A 373 -8.87 18.12 -20.32
C GLU A 373 -9.25 16.66 -20.04
N LYS A 374 -8.64 16.07 -19.01
CA LYS A 374 -8.92 14.70 -18.60
C LYS A 374 -10.36 14.55 -18.11
N PHE A 375 -10.86 15.50 -17.33
CA PHE A 375 -12.26 15.49 -16.91
C PHE A 375 -13.21 15.58 -18.11
N GLU A 376 -13.01 16.56 -19.00
CA GLU A 376 -13.83 16.77 -20.20
C GLU A 376 -13.86 15.55 -21.12
N THR A 377 -12.76 14.79 -21.16
CA THR A 377 -12.67 13.53 -21.90
C THR A 377 -13.44 12.41 -21.18
N GLN A 378 -13.18 12.17 -19.90
CA GLN A 378 -13.76 11.02 -19.18
C GLN A 378 -15.27 11.14 -18.98
N ILE A 379 -15.81 12.35 -18.79
CA ILE A 379 -17.26 12.55 -18.64
C ILE A 379 -18.05 12.17 -19.90
N ARG A 380 -17.42 12.22 -21.09
CA ARG A 380 -18.02 11.78 -22.36
C ARG A 380 -17.96 10.28 -22.59
N HIS A 381 -17.18 9.55 -21.78
CA HIS A 381 -16.91 8.12 -21.94
C HIS A 381 -17.45 7.26 -20.78
N THR A 382 -18.59 7.64 -20.21
CA THR A 382 -19.25 6.94 -19.09
C THR A 382 -20.10 5.73 -19.52
N ASN A 383 -20.10 5.33 -20.79
CA ASN A 383 -20.88 4.19 -21.30
C ASN A 383 -20.31 2.81 -20.92
N THR A 384 -19.13 2.75 -20.31
CA THR A 384 -18.46 1.52 -19.88
C THR A 384 -18.08 1.59 -18.40
N LEU A 385 -18.02 0.43 -17.73
CA LEU A 385 -17.57 0.37 -16.33
C LEU A 385 -16.16 0.95 -16.15
N THR A 386 -15.26 0.68 -17.10
CA THR A 386 -13.89 1.23 -17.09
C THR A 386 -13.89 2.75 -17.22
N GLY A 387 -14.71 3.31 -18.12
CA GLY A 387 -14.85 4.76 -18.25
C GLY A 387 -15.39 5.43 -16.99
N LYS A 388 -16.40 4.82 -16.35
CA LYS A 388 -16.92 5.30 -15.05
C LYS A 388 -15.87 5.25 -13.95
N ARG A 389 -15.05 4.18 -13.87
CA ARG A 389 -13.93 4.09 -12.93
C ARG A 389 -12.87 5.18 -13.18
N LYS A 390 -12.52 5.44 -14.44
CA LYS A 390 -11.60 6.53 -14.81
C LYS A 390 -12.15 7.89 -14.39
N LEU A 391 -13.45 8.13 -14.60
CA LEU A 391 -14.13 9.36 -14.15
C LEU A 391 -14.06 9.50 -12.62
N LEU A 392 -14.33 8.44 -11.85
CA LEU A 392 -14.19 8.46 -10.39
C LEU A 392 -12.77 8.83 -9.95
N ASN A 393 -11.74 8.28 -10.61
CA ASN A 393 -10.36 8.66 -10.30
C ASN A 393 -10.07 10.13 -10.64
N THR A 394 -10.66 10.67 -11.71
CA THR A 394 -10.57 12.10 -12.01
C THR A 394 -11.30 12.96 -10.97
N LEU A 395 -12.46 12.54 -10.46
CA LEU A 395 -13.16 13.22 -9.36
C LEU A 395 -12.30 13.27 -8.09
N HIS A 396 -11.60 12.18 -7.78
CA HIS A 396 -10.60 12.16 -6.71
C HIS A 396 -9.50 13.20 -6.92
N CYS A 397 -8.93 13.27 -8.13
CA CYS A 397 -7.90 14.25 -8.45
C CYS A 397 -8.43 15.70 -8.30
N LEU A 398 -9.67 15.94 -8.75
CA LEU A 398 -10.34 17.23 -8.58
C LEU A 398 -10.51 17.59 -7.11
N PHE A 399 -10.96 16.65 -6.28
CA PHE A 399 -11.00 16.84 -4.83
C PHE A 399 -9.62 17.15 -4.26
N GLU A 400 -8.58 16.37 -4.58
CA GLU A 400 -7.22 16.60 -4.07
C GLU A 400 -6.69 17.99 -4.44
N SER A 401 -6.99 18.50 -5.64
CA SER A 401 -6.58 19.84 -6.07
C SER A 401 -7.13 20.98 -5.20
N GLN A 402 -8.24 20.72 -4.47
CA GLN A 402 -8.95 21.71 -3.66
C GLN A 402 -9.24 23.02 -4.42
N ASN A 403 -9.36 22.95 -5.75
CA ASN A 403 -9.56 24.09 -6.62
C ASN A 403 -11.05 24.25 -6.96
N GLN A 404 -11.74 25.10 -6.20
CA GLN A 404 -13.17 25.36 -6.36
C GLN A 404 -13.50 25.93 -7.75
N ALA A 405 -12.68 26.85 -8.27
CA ALA A 405 -12.89 27.43 -9.59
C ALA A 405 -12.77 26.38 -10.71
N LEU A 406 -11.77 25.49 -10.61
CA LEU A 406 -11.64 24.37 -11.54
C LEU A 406 -12.85 23.45 -11.47
N ALA A 407 -13.31 23.09 -10.26
CA ALA A 407 -14.47 22.23 -10.08
C ALA A 407 -15.76 22.85 -10.62
N GLN A 408 -15.97 24.15 -10.45
CA GLN A 408 -17.10 24.87 -11.03
C GLN A 408 -17.04 24.86 -12.57
N VAL A 409 -15.85 25.05 -13.17
CA VAL A 409 -15.68 25.03 -14.62
C VAL A 409 -15.84 23.62 -15.21
N THR A 410 -15.41 22.58 -14.51
CA THR A 410 -15.45 21.20 -15.03
C THR A 410 -16.75 20.48 -14.74
N MET A 411 -17.34 20.65 -13.55
CA MET A 411 -18.53 19.89 -13.09
C MET A 411 -19.79 20.75 -12.91
N GLY A 412 -19.74 22.04 -13.21
CA GLY A 412 -20.85 22.97 -12.98
C GLY A 412 -22.14 22.64 -13.75
N SER A 413 -23.07 23.60 -13.75
CA SER A 413 -24.47 23.48 -14.18
C SER A 413 -24.76 22.95 -15.59
N GLU A 414 -23.75 22.66 -16.40
CA GLU A 414 -23.90 22.12 -17.77
C GLU A 414 -23.68 20.61 -17.86
N HIS A 415 -23.10 19.98 -16.83
CA HIS A 415 -22.62 18.60 -16.90
C HIS A 415 -23.53 17.59 -16.21
N THR A 416 -23.65 16.41 -16.83
CA THR A 416 -24.33 15.24 -16.26
C THR A 416 -23.29 14.26 -15.75
N LEU A 417 -23.33 13.94 -14.45
CA LEU A 417 -22.46 12.97 -13.83
C LEU A 417 -23.12 11.59 -13.86
N THR A 418 -22.75 10.76 -14.84
CA THR A 418 -23.29 9.40 -15.00
C THR A 418 -22.40 8.36 -14.33
N LEU A 419 -22.83 7.83 -13.18
CA LEU A 419 -22.20 6.72 -12.46
C LEU A 419 -23.06 5.45 -12.51
N GLY A 420 -24.38 5.62 -12.67
CA GLY A 420 -25.38 4.59 -12.86
C GLY A 420 -25.45 4.04 -14.28
N ASP A 421 -26.28 3.03 -14.49
CA ASP A 421 -26.61 2.45 -15.79
C ASP A 421 -27.98 1.75 -15.72
N GLU A 422 -28.71 1.69 -16.83
CA GLU A 422 -29.91 0.83 -16.92
C GLU A 422 -29.56 -0.65 -16.70
N SER A 423 -28.35 -1.08 -17.09
CA SER A 423 -27.87 -2.43 -16.87
C SER A 423 -27.13 -2.53 -15.52
N PRO A 424 -27.61 -3.32 -14.54
CA PRO A 424 -26.93 -3.49 -13.26
C PRO A 424 -25.48 -3.98 -13.38
N PHE A 425 -25.15 -4.70 -14.47
CA PHE A 425 -23.79 -5.18 -14.74
C PHE A 425 -22.80 -4.09 -15.16
N LYS A 426 -23.30 -2.93 -15.58
CA LYS A 426 -22.52 -1.75 -15.98
C LYS A 426 -22.58 -0.62 -14.97
N ALA A 427 -23.45 -0.72 -13.97
CA ALA A 427 -23.51 0.23 -12.86
C ALA A 427 -22.31 0.05 -11.92
N LEU A 428 -21.86 1.16 -11.32
CA LEU A 428 -20.80 1.11 -10.33
C LEU A 428 -21.33 0.60 -8.99
N SER A 429 -20.53 -0.23 -8.31
CA SER A 429 -20.68 -0.44 -6.87
C SER A 429 -19.98 0.72 -6.16
N LEU A 430 -20.75 1.58 -5.51
CA LEU A 430 -20.24 2.75 -4.80
C LEU A 430 -20.01 2.36 -3.34
N THR A 431 -18.75 2.06 -3.03
CA THR A 431 -18.33 1.89 -1.63
C THR A 431 -18.47 3.21 -0.88
N PRO A 432 -18.54 3.20 0.47
CA PRO A 432 -18.60 4.43 1.25
C PRO A 432 -17.51 5.46 0.90
N ILE A 433 -16.29 4.99 0.57
CA ILE A 433 -15.18 5.84 0.10
C ILE A 433 -15.54 6.57 -1.18
N VAL A 434 -16.05 5.83 -2.16
CA VAL A 434 -16.40 6.40 -3.46
C VAL A 434 -17.53 7.42 -3.29
N CYS A 435 -18.51 7.13 -2.45
CA CYS A 435 -19.58 8.08 -2.11
C CYS A 435 -19.04 9.37 -1.46
N VAL A 436 -18.07 9.26 -0.55
CA VAL A 436 -17.42 10.43 0.07
C VAL A 436 -16.73 11.29 -0.97
N VAL A 437 -16.03 10.67 -1.91
CA VAL A 437 -15.29 11.39 -2.95
C VAL A 437 -16.23 12.10 -3.89
N VAL A 438 -17.29 11.40 -4.32
CA VAL A 438 -18.33 12.00 -5.14
C VAL A 438 -18.98 13.15 -4.38
N SER A 439 -19.36 12.95 -3.12
CA SER A 439 -19.92 14.02 -2.28
C SER A 439 -18.99 15.22 -2.16
N GLN A 440 -17.71 15.00 -1.88
CA GLN A 440 -16.72 16.06 -1.74
C GLN A 440 -16.46 16.78 -3.06
N ALA A 441 -16.40 16.07 -4.18
CA ALA A 441 -16.25 16.64 -5.51
C ALA A 441 -17.48 17.51 -5.85
N ILE A 442 -18.70 16.99 -5.66
CA ILE A 442 -19.95 17.76 -5.83
C ILE A 442 -19.97 18.96 -4.88
N GLY A 443 -19.46 18.79 -3.65
CA GLY A 443 -19.33 19.82 -2.64
C GLY A 443 -18.49 21.02 -3.07
N LEU A 444 -17.55 20.85 -4.02
CA LEU A 444 -16.77 21.95 -4.61
C LEU A 444 -17.54 22.79 -5.62
N CYS A 445 -18.69 22.32 -6.10
CA CYS A 445 -19.54 23.05 -7.05
C CYS A 445 -20.64 23.82 -6.33
N ASP A 446 -21.20 24.83 -6.99
CA ASP A 446 -22.38 25.55 -6.47
C ASP A 446 -23.67 24.77 -6.80
N SER A 447 -23.76 24.24 -8.02
CA SER A 447 -24.82 23.32 -8.45
C SER A 447 -24.31 22.39 -9.57
N ILE A 448 -24.96 21.23 -9.71
CA ILE A 448 -24.75 20.25 -10.77
C ILE A 448 -26.08 19.94 -11.43
N ARG A 449 -26.10 19.82 -12.77
CA ARG A 449 -27.35 19.60 -13.51
C ARG A 449 -28.00 18.26 -13.16
N LEU A 450 -27.30 17.16 -13.40
CA LEU A 450 -27.85 15.83 -13.23
C LEU A 450 -26.80 14.89 -12.68
N VAL A 451 -27.15 14.12 -11.66
CA VAL A 451 -26.37 12.98 -11.18
C VAL A 451 -27.19 11.72 -11.40
N ASP A 452 -26.65 10.78 -12.18
CA ASP A 452 -27.28 9.48 -12.42
C ASP A 452 -26.57 8.41 -11.59
N LEU A 453 -27.30 7.87 -10.62
CA LEU A 453 -26.92 6.78 -9.72
C LEU A 453 -27.77 5.52 -9.96
N SER A 454 -28.48 5.44 -11.08
CA SER A 454 -29.37 4.33 -11.43
C SER A 454 -28.66 2.97 -11.32
N ASN A 455 -29.26 2.04 -10.59
CA ASN A 455 -28.73 0.69 -10.33
C ASN A 455 -27.33 0.65 -9.68
N CYS A 456 -26.80 1.78 -9.19
CA CYS A 456 -25.58 1.76 -8.39
C CYS A 456 -25.85 0.98 -7.10
N TYR A 457 -24.96 0.04 -6.78
CA TYR A 457 -25.01 -0.62 -5.47
C TYR A 457 -24.41 0.32 -4.43
N ILE A 458 -25.28 1.04 -3.70
CA ILE A 458 -24.88 2.00 -2.66
C ILE A 458 -25.23 1.41 -1.29
N GLN A 459 -24.22 1.27 -0.43
CA GLN A 459 -24.43 0.85 0.96
C GLN A 459 -25.05 1.99 1.78
N LYS A 460 -25.81 1.66 2.84
CA LYS A 460 -26.48 2.64 3.71
C LYS A 460 -25.52 3.75 4.20
N GLU A 461 -24.32 3.36 4.61
CA GLU A 461 -23.26 4.28 5.05
C GLU A 461 -22.83 5.23 3.92
N GLY A 462 -22.58 4.69 2.71
CA GLY A 462 -22.25 5.50 1.55
C GLY A 462 -23.35 6.49 1.18
N LEU A 463 -24.62 6.07 1.26
CA LEU A 463 -25.75 6.96 0.99
C LEU A 463 -25.83 8.11 2.01
N GLN A 464 -25.63 7.84 3.30
CA GLN A 464 -25.59 8.88 4.35
C GLN A 464 -24.54 9.94 4.08
N ARG A 465 -23.41 9.57 3.44
CA ARG A 465 -22.34 10.49 3.07
C ARG A 465 -22.61 11.25 1.79
N LEU A 466 -23.38 10.67 0.88
CA LEU A 466 -23.70 11.31 -0.40
C LEU A 466 -24.81 12.34 -0.26
N ILE A 467 -25.83 12.05 0.57
CA ILE A 467 -27.02 12.91 0.79
C ILE A 467 -26.69 14.40 0.98
N PRO A 468 -25.72 14.81 1.82
CA PRO A 468 -25.43 16.22 2.05
C PRO A 468 -24.93 17.00 0.82
N ALA A 469 -24.49 16.31 -0.23
CA ALA A 469 -24.05 16.94 -1.47
C ALA A 469 -25.11 16.83 -2.59
N LEU A 470 -26.12 15.99 -2.44
CA LEU A 470 -27.19 15.82 -3.43
C LEU A 470 -28.15 17.01 -3.46
N ASP A 471 -28.16 17.85 -2.43
CA ASP A 471 -28.89 19.14 -2.39
C ASP A 471 -28.43 20.12 -3.48
N LYS A 472 -27.19 19.98 -3.96
CA LYS A 472 -26.62 20.74 -5.07
C LYS A 472 -27.00 20.22 -6.45
N CYS A 473 -27.68 19.07 -6.53
CA CYS A 473 -28.10 18.47 -7.80
C CYS A 473 -29.46 19.01 -8.22
N GLN A 474 -29.60 19.50 -9.45
CA GLN A 474 -30.88 19.96 -9.98
C GLN A 474 -31.80 18.77 -10.27
N ASP A 475 -31.24 17.72 -10.88
CA ASP A 475 -31.89 16.44 -11.15
C ASP A 475 -31.05 15.28 -10.56
N LEU A 476 -31.73 14.23 -10.10
CA LEU A 476 -31.14 13.00 -9.57
C LEU A 476 -31.87 11.78 -10.17
N LEU A 477 -31.14 10.86 -10.78
CA LEU A 477 -31.66 9.60 -11.33
C LEU A 477 -31.17 8.38 -10.53
#